data_AF-A0A378IKT5-F1
#
_entry.id   AF-A0A378IKT5-F1
#
_cell.length_a   1.000
_cell.length_b   1.000
_cell.length_c   1.000
_cell.angle_alpha   90.00
_cell.angle_beta   90.00
_cell.angle_gamma   90.00
#
_symmetry.space_group_name_H-M   'P 1'
#
loop_
_entity.id
_entity.type
_entity.pdbx_description
1 polymer ?
#
loop_
_entity_poly.entity_id
_entity_poly.type
_entity_poly.pdbx_seq_one_letter_code
_entity_poly.pdbx_strand_id
1 'polypeptide(L)' 'MSFSYAEPVRPLVVATEIFNPPFIMQGANNQLFGFDIEMLEDICQIIHRECQSSSIFRKHHYI' A
#
# COMPACT_ATOMS: atom_id res chain seq x y z
N MET A 1 -18.29 4.75 -34.72
CA MET A 1 -17.51 3.83 -33.87
C MET A 1 -17.10 4.60 -32.62
N SER A 2 -17.70 4.28 -31.48
CA SER A 2 -17.38 4.87 -30.18
C SER A 2 -16.30 4.00 -29.51
N PHE A 3 -15.12 4.58 -29.30
CA PHE A 3 -14.10 3.98 -28.44
C PHE A 3 -14.44 4.35 -26.99
N SER A 4 -14.82 3.37 -26.17
CA SER A 4 -14.88 3.52 -24.72
C SER A 4 -13.48 3.31 -24.16
N TYR A 5 -12.92 4.32 -23.49
CA TYR A 5 -11.68 4.17 -22.71
C TYR A 5 -12.01 3.41 -21.42
N ALA A 6 -11.34 2.29 -21.18
CA ALA A 6 -11.33 1.67 -19.86
C ALA A 6 -10.46 2.53 -18.94
N GLU A 7 -11.02 3.02 -17.83
CA GLU A 7 -10.23 3.66 -16.79
C GLU A 7 -9.13 2.69 -16.31
N PRO A 8 -7.87 3.14 -16.24
CA PRO A 8 -6.80 2.28 -15.72
C PRO A 8 -7.11 1.88 -14.28
N VAL A 9 -6.91 0.59 -13.98
CA VAL A 9 -7.16 0.03 -12.65
C VAL A 9 -6.23 0.72 -11.66
N ARG A 10 -6.80 1.47 -10.71
CA ARG A 10 -6.01 2.19 -9.70
C ARG A 10 -5.38 1.21 -8.71
N PRO A 11 -4.16 1.50 -8.21
CA PRO A 11 -3.56 0.73 -7.13
C PRO A 11 -4.47 0.66 -5.91
N LEU A 12 -4.51 -0.49 -5.25
CA LEU A 12 -5.17 -0.65 -3.98
C LEU A 12 -4.29 -0.02 -2.89
N VAL A 13 -4.77 1.09 -2.33
CA VAL A 13 -4.08 1.78 -1.24
C VAL A 13 -4.56 1.18 0.08
N VAL A 14 -3.62 0.64 0.86
CA VAL A 14 -3.90 0.11 2.20
C VAL A 14 -3.23 0.98 3.23
N ALA A 15 -4.02 1.40 4.21
CA ALA A 15 -3.53 2.15 5.34
C ALA A 15 -2.71 1.25 6.26
N THR A 16 -1.52 1.70 6.64
CA THR A 16 -0.66 1.00 7.60
C THR A 16 -0.24 1.96 8.73
N GLU A 17 0.16 1.38 9.86
CA GLU A 17 0.97 2.11 10.84
C GLU A 17 2.40 2.32 10.29
N ILE A 18 3.23 3.10 11.00
CA ILE A 18 4.64 3.31 10.64
C ILE A 18 5.60 2.42 11.45
N PHE A 19 5.17 1.94 12.62
CA PHE A 19 5.99 1.13 13.50
C PHE A 19 5.14 0.37 14.52
N ASN A 20 4.99 -0.94 14.31
CA ASN A 20 4.34 -1.88 15.21
C ASN A 20 4.97 -3.27 15.02
N PRO A 21 6.21 -3.49 15.52
CA PRO A 21 6.88 -4.77 15.35
C PRO A 21 6.10 -5.91 16.03
N PRO A 22 6.04 -7.12 15.44
CA PRO A 22 6.73 -7.57 14.21
C PRO A 22 5.91 -7.34 12.91
N PHE A 23 4.77 -6.67 13.00
CA PHE A 23 3.83 -6.51 11.89
C PHE A 23 4.30 -5.47 10.88
N ILE A 24 4.78 -4.32 11.37
CA ILE A 24 5.30 -3.22 10.54
C ILE A 24 6.55 -2.64 11.19
N MET A 25 7.63 -2.57 10.43
CA MET A 25 8.91 -1.99 10.82
C MET A 25 9.45 -1.14 9.66
N GLN A 26 10.19 -0.07 9.97
CA GLN A 26 10.78 0.81 8.97
C GLN A 26 12.28 0.55 8.86
N GLY A 27 12.70 0.10 7.68
CA GLY A 27 14.09 -0.14 7.32
C GLY A 27 14.78 1.11 6.75
N ALA A 28 15.94 0.90 6.14
CA ALA A 28 16.62 1.95 5.39
C ALA A 28 15.71 2.49 4.28
N ASN A 29 15.91 3.76 3.89
CA ASN A 29 15.17 4.41 2.80
C ASN A 29 13.65 4.47 2.98
N ASN A 30 13.14 4.41 4.22
CA ASN A 30 11.70 4.37 4.52
C ASN A 30 10.96 3.14 3.97
N GLN A 31 11.69 2.05 3.68
CA GLN A 31 11.07 0.79 3.33
C GLN A 31 10.28 0.25 4.53
N LEU A 32 9.01 -0.08 4.34
CA LEU A 32 8.25 -0.83 5.33
C LEU A 32 8.45 -2.33 5.09
N PHE A 33 8.57 -3.09 6.17
CA PHE A 33 8.67 -4.55 6.15
C PHE A 33 8.02 -5.13 7.41
N GLY A 34 7.75 -6.44 7.41
CA GLY A 34 7.08 -7.14 8.50
C GLY A 34 5.86 -7.92 8.01
N PHE A 35 5.21 -8.61 8.93
CA PHE A 35 4.12 -9.55 8.60
C PHE A 35 2.97 -8.91 7.80
N ASP A 36 2.53 -7.71 8.17
CA ASP A 36 1.41 -7.05 7.49
C ASP A 36 1.77 -6.59 6.07
N ILE A 37 3.05 -6.25 5.84
CA ILE A 37 3.54 -5.83 4.51
C ILE A 37 3.64 -7.03 3.57
N GLU A 38 4.21 -8.14 4.03
CA GLU A 38 4.30 -9.38 3.25
C GLU A 38 2.90 -9.94 2.93
N MET A 39 2.01 -9.99 3.93
CA MET A 39 0.62 -10.40 3.72
C MET A 39 -0.11 -9.50 2.71
N LEU A 40 0.12 -8.19 2.77
CA LEU A 40 -0.43 -7.25 1.80
C LEU A 40 0.05 -7.57 0.39
N GLU A 41 1.35 -7.77 0.19
CA GLU A 41 1.91 -8.12 -1.12
C GLU A 41 1.29 -9.41 -1.68
N ASP A 42 1.17 -10.45 -0.85
CA ASP A 42 0.57 -11.74 -1.24
C ASP A 42 -0.90 -11.60 -1.63
N ILE A 43 -1.70 -10.89 -0.84
CA ILE A 43 -3.12 -10.63 -1.14
C ILE A 43 -3.24 -9.94 -2.50
N CYS A 44 -2.38 -8.96 -2.76
CA CYS A 44 -2.40 -8.17 -4.00
C CYS A 44 -2.06 -9.01 -5.24
N GLN A 45 -1.14 -9.97 -5.11
CA GLN A 45 -0.88 -10.97 -6.14
C GLN A 45 -2.11 -11.85 -6.40
N ILE A 46 -2.76 -12.35 -5.35
CA ILE A 46 -3.95 -13.21 -5.46
C ILE A 46 -5.10 -12.49 -6.19
N ILE A 47 -5.33 -11.22 -5.88
CA ILE A 47 -6.42 -10.43 -6.49
C ILE A 47 -6.02 -9.72 -7.78
N HIS A 48 -4.80 -9.91 -8.27
CA HIS A 48 -4.26 -9.29 -9.49
C HIS A 48 -4.35 -7.75 -9.46
N ARG A 49 -3.90 -7.13 -8.37
CA ARG A 49 -3.88 -5.66 -8.19
C ARG A 49 -2.50 -5.17 -7.79
N GLU A 50 -2.11 -4.01 -8.32
CA GLU A 50 -1.01 -3.24 -7.76
C GLU A 50 -1.42 -2.69 -6.39
N CYS A 51 -0.49 -2.69 -5.43
CA CYS A 51 -0.74 -2.23 -4.08
C CYS A 51 0.25 -1.19 -3.60
N GLN A 52 -0.25 -0.31 -2.74
CA GLN A 52 0.53 0.75 -2.13
C GLN A 52 0.20 0.82 -0.64
N SER A 53 1.18 0.55 0.21
CA SER A 53 1.08 0.84 1.64
C SER A 53 1.19 2.36 1.85
N SER A 54 0.23 2.94 2.58
CA SER A 54 0.24 4.37 2.94
C SER A 54 0.13 4.52 4.45
N SER A 55 1.10 5.22 5.04
CA SER A 55 0.99 5.63 6.43
C SER A 55 0.01 6.81 6.55
N ILE A 56 -1.14 6.59 7.19
CA ILE A 56 -2.17 7.63 7.39
C ILE A 56 -1.57 8.89 8.06
N PHE A 57 -0.57 8.72 8.93
CA PHE A 57 0.10 9.83 9.63
C PHE A 57 0.88 10.80 8.72
N ARG A 58 1.20 10.43 7.47
CA ARG A 58 1.87 11.37 6.54
C ARG A 58 0.93 12.41 5.92
N LYS A 59 -0.41 12.24 5.99
CA LYS A 59 -1.37 13.20 5.39
C LYS A 59 -1.93 14.23 6.37
N HIS A 60 -1.61 14.18 7.66
CA HIS A 60 -2.18 15.09 8.68
C HIS A 60 -1.16 16.01 9.38
N HIS A 61 0.09 16.06 8.91
CA HIS A 61 1.09 17.03 9.39
C HIS A 61 1.18 18.32 8.54
N TYR A 62 0.08 18.67 7.85
CA TYR A 62 -0.08 19.91 7.07
C TYR A 62 -1.38 20.63 7.47
N ILE A 63 -1.59 20.86 8.77
CA ILE A 63 -2.48 21.89 9.30
C ILE A 63 -1.78 22.52 10.50
#